data_AF-A0A9D7UIF2-F1
#
_entry.id   AF-A0A9D7UIF2-F1
#
_cell.length_a   1.000
_cell.length_b   1.000
_cell.length_c   1.000
_cell.angle_alpha   90.00
_cell.angle_beta   90.00
_cell.angle_gamma   90.00
#
_symmetry.space_group_name_H-M   'P 1'
#
loop_
_entity.id
_entity.type
_entity.pdbx_description
1 polymer ?
#
loop_
_entity_poly.entity_id
_entity_poly.type
_entity_poly.pdbx_seq_one_letter_code
_entity_poly.pdbx_strand_id
1 'polypeptide(L)'
;MSSELQQLMAEFEPDAQALLLEMCRLVTPDDLQVIAECDYGDQAAEHLAGLRSIIETGDVAYPPEWCPHEVCGLTRWSGPDVFDPRHRNPTEDGVDAHRRRAFSAAYCLRFEYKNMGRIGTANSNESAAVMIASSLSISSLLVQHTRKMLAALVLPPDIDELEKPLLALGVLVCSLADAEAPVPPATLSAVARAIEDTDAELRAEGGVRADDFVLGLPWHDQRHDLWRSLVQHFLVEPQRPHPPEADAALRRLGRMILDGVKS
;
A
#
# COMPACT_ATOMS: atom_id res chain seq x y z
N MET A 1 -12.72 8.70 -16.70
CA MET A 1 -12.83 7.22 -16.71
C MET A 1 -12.49 6.71 -15.31
N SER A 2 -12.62 5.41 -15.02
CA SER A 2 -12.57 4.79 -13.66
C SER A 2 -13.86 4.85 -12.80
N SER A 3 -15.07 4.89 -13.37
CA SER A 3 -16.30 4.82 -12.53
C SER A 3 -16.51 3.44 -11.90
N GLU A 4 -16.18 2.34 -12.59
CA GLU A 4 -16.42 0.98 -12.09
C GLU A 4 -15.45 0.61 -10.96
N LEU A 5 -14.15 0.82 -11.15
CA LEU A 5 -13.16 0.53 -10.10
C LEU A 5 -13.46 1.32 -8.82
N GLN A 6 -13.85 2.59 -8.94
CA GLN A 6 -14.25 3.42 -7.80
C GLN A 6 -15.53 2.92 -7.12
N GLN A 7 -16.53 2.49 -7.89
CA GLN A 7 -17.75 1.89 -7.34
C GLN A 7 -17.43 0.62 -6.53
N LEU A 8 -16.57 -0.25 -7.05
CA LEU A 8 -16.13 -1.44 -6.34
C LEU A 8 -15.35 -1.08 -5.07
N MET A 9 -14.46 -0.08 -5.12
CA MET A 9 -13.71 0.35 -3.93
C MET A 9 -14.61 0.90 -2.81
N ALA A 10 -15.77 1.47 -3.15
CA ALA A 10 -16.73 1.93 -2.15
C ALA A 10 -17.33 0.78 -1.31
N GLU A 11 -17.33 -0.46 -1.82
CA GLU A 11 -17.82 -1.65 -1.09
C GLU A 11 -16.87 -2.08 0.05
N PHE A 12 -15.62 -1.61 0.04
CA PHE A 12 -14.59 -2.00 1.03
C PHE A 12 -14.55 -1.12 2.27
N GLU A 13 -15.65 -0.41 2.56
CA GLU A 13 -15.79 0.50 3.71
C GLU A 13 -14.59 1.46 3.87
N PRO A 14 -14.29 2.27 2.83
CA PRO A 14 -13.08 3.09 2.79
C PRO A 14 -13.00 4.03 3.99
N ASP A 15 -11.83 4.07 4.62
CA ASP A 15 -11.53 4.90 5.78
C ASP A 15 -10.08 5.36 5.69
N ALA A 16 -9.90 6.65 5.42
CA ALA A 16 -8.59 7.25 5.23
C ALA A 16 -7.82 7.53 6.54
N GLN A 17 -8.43 7.24 7.70
CA GLN A 17 -7.94 7.67 9.00
C GLN A 17 -7.64 6.49 9.93
N ALA A 18 -8.44 5.42 9.89
CA ALA A 18 -8.34 4.30 10.82
C ALA A 18 -6.93 3.68 10.88
N LEU A 19 -6.26 3.58 9.73
CA LEU A 19 -4.91 3.03 9.65
C LEU A 19 -3.89 3.79 10.50
N LEU A 20 -3.84 5.12 10.35
CA LEU A 20 -2.88 5.95 11.08
C LEU A 20 -3.20 5.92 12.57
N LEU A 21 -4.48 6.00 12.95
CA LEU A 21 -4.88 5.94 14.36
C LEU A 21 -4.45 4.64 15.02
N GLU A 22 -4.58 3.51 14.32
CA GLU A 22 -4.12 2.23 14.85
C GLU A 22 -2.60 2.18 14.97
N MET A 23 -1.87 2.68 13.97
CA MET A 23 -0.40 2.78 14.06
C MET A 23 0.07 3.69 15.20
N CYS A 24 -0.61 4.82 15.46
CA CYS A 24 -0.31 5.70 16.59
C CYS A 24 -0.46 5.00 17.96
N ARG A 25 -1.30 3.95 18.06
CA ARG A 25 -1.44 3.14 19.29
C ARG A 25 -0.35 2.10 19.44
N LEU A 26 0.14 1.57 18.32
CA LEU A 26 1.08 0.45 18.31
C LEU A 26 2.54 0.91 18.44
N VAL A 27 2.89 2.03 17.82
CA VAL A 27 4.26 2.54 17.79
C VAL A 27 4.73 2.94 19.20
N THR A 28 5.97 2.60 19.52
CA THR A 28 6.58 2.87 20.83
C THR A 28 7.48 4.11 20.77
N PRO A 29 7.84 4.72 21.92
CA PRO A 29 8.82 5.80 21.94
C PRO A 29 10.16 5.47 21.28
N ASP A 30 10.63 4.22 21.43
CA ASP A 30 11.89 3.76 20.83
C ASP A 30 11.77 3.68 19.30
N ASP A 31 10.62 3.26 18.77
CA ASP A 31 10.38 3.28 17.33
C ASP A 31 10.46 4.69 16.77
N LEU A 32 9.85 5.66 17.46
CA LEU A 32 9.87 7.08 17.04
C LEU A 32 11.29 7.64 17.07
N GLN A 33 12.09 7.26 18.06
CA GLN A 33 13.49 7.67 18.13
C GLN A 33 14.28 7.16 16.91
N VAL A 34 14.12 5.87 16.56
CA VAL A 34 14.85 5.32 15.40
C VAL A 34 14.38 5.94 14.09
N ILE A 35 13.08 6.22 13.94
CA ILE A 35 12.57 6.94 12.76
C ILE A 35 13.20 8.33 12.71
N ALA A 36 13.20 9.08 13.82
CA ALA A 36 13.74 10.43 13.88
C ALA A 36 15.24 10.51 13.52
N GLU A 37 15.99 9.45 13.76
CA GLU A 37 17.43 9.38 13.48
C GLU A 37 17.78 8.82 12.09
N CYS A 38 16.79 8.44 11.27
CA CYS A 38 17.08 7.69 10.04
C CYS A 38 17.84 8.48 8.97
N ASP A 39 17.83 9.82 9.04
CA ASP A 39 18.65 10.70 8.19
C ASP A 39 20.00 11.02 8.86
N TYR A 40 20.74 9.97 9.25
CA TYR A 40 22.04 10.08 9.91
C TYR A 40 22.03 10.93 11.21
N GLY A 41 20.87 11.03 11.85
CA GLY A 41 20.65 11.86 13.04
C GLY A 41 20.58 13.37 12.78
N ASP A 42 20.59 13.83 11.52
CA ASP A 42 20.35 15.24 11.23
C ASP A 42 18.95 15.65 11.71
N GLN A 43 18.85 16.79 12.38
CA GLN A 43 17.59 17.33 12.92
C GLN A 43 16.72 16.33 13.71
N ALA A 44 17.33 15.32 14.33
CA ALA A 44 16.59 14.23 14.99
C ALA A 44 15.63 14.73 16.09
N ALA A 45 15.97 15.83 16.76
CA ALA A 45 15.09 16.43 17.77
C ALA A 45 13.82 17.04 17.16
N GLU A 46 13.95 17.75 16.04
CA GLU A 46 12.83 18.31 15.27
C GLU A 46 11.96 17.21 14.66
N HIS A 47 12.59 16.18 14.08
CA HIS A 47 11.89 15.00 13.59
C HIS A 47 11.06 14.33 14.69
N LEU A 48 11.67 14.06 15.85
CA LEU A 48 11.00 13.43 16.98
C LEU A 48 9.83 14.28 17.51
N ALA A 49 9.98 15.60 17.54
CA ALA A 49 8.90 16.51 17.93
C ALA A 49 7.69 16.41 16.97
N GLY A 50 7.94 16.44 15.65
CA GLY A 50 6.90 16.26 14.64
C GLY A 50 6.21 14.90 14.73
N LEU A 51 7.00 13.82 14.91
CA LEU A 51 6.48 12.47 15.09
C LEU A 51 5.58 12.36 16.34
N ARG A 52 5.99 12.93 17.47
CA ARG A 52 5.17 12.96 18.70
C ARG A 52 3.87 13.74 18.51
N SER A 53 3.91 14.86 17.80
CA SER A 53 2.70 15.62 17.45
C SER A 53 1.67 14.77 16.69
N ILE A 54 2.12 13.92 15.76
CA ILE A 54 1.26 12.98 15.04
C ILE A 54 0.64 11.94 15.99
N ILE A 55 1.39 11.43 16.97
CA ILE A 55 0.85 10.50 17.99
C ILE A 55 -0.21 11.19 18.84
N GLU A 56 0.07 12.41 19.29
CA GLU A 56 -0.82 13.16 20.19
C GLU A 56 -2.12 13.58 19.49
N THR A 57 -2.03 14.00 18.23
CA THR A 57 -3.19 14.48 17.47
C THR A 57 -3.90 13.37 16.70
N GLY A 58 -3.21 12.26 16.43
CA GLY A 58 -3.66 11.21 15.53
C GLY A 58 -3.77 11.67 14.08
N ASP A 59 -3.13 12.78 13.68
CA ASP A 59 -3.34 13.39 12.38
C ASP A 59 -2.05 13.89 11.72
N VAL A 60 -2.09 14.06 10.40
CA VAL A 60 -0.98 14.59 9.61
C VAL A 60 -1.23 16.07 9.30
N ALA A 61 -0.30 16.95 9.68
CA ALA A 61 -0.39 18.36 9.36
C ALA A 61 -0.43 18.61 7.83
N TYR A 62 -1.20 19.62 7.42
CA TYR A 62 -1.22 20.10 6.04
C TYR A 62 -1.18 21.64 6.01
N PRO A 63 -0.22 22.27 5.31
CA PRO A 63 0.89 21.68 4.53
C PRO A 63 1.83 20.83 5.40
N PRO A 64 2.61 19.91 4.80
CA PRO A 64 3.48 19.04 5.59
C PRO A 64 4.59 19.85 6.24
N GLU A 65 4.88 19.54 7.49
CA GLU A 65 6.16 19.92 8.08
C GLU A 65 7.26 19.06 7.45
N TRP A 66 8.37 19.70 7.07
CA TRP A 66 9.52 19.02 6.46
C TRP A 66 9.98 17.82 7.29
N CYS A 67 10.15 18.03 8.60
CA CYS A 67 10.80 17.07 9.48
C CYS A 67 10.07 15.71 9.53
N PRO A 68 8.79 15.57 9.94
CA PRO A 68 8.15 14.25 9.94
C PRO A 68 8.00 13.66 8.53
N HIS A 69 7.91 14.48 7.49
CA HIS A 69 7.77 14.00 6.12
C HIS A 69 9.04 13.29 5.63
N GLU A 70 10.20 13.90 5.86
CA GLU A 70 11.49 13.36 5.40
C GLU A 70 11.78 12.00 6.02
N VAL A 71 11.78 11.91 7.36
CA VAL A 71 12.15 10.66 8.05
C VAL A 71 11.14 9.53 7.84
N CYS A 72 9.85 9.85 7.70
CA CYS A 72 8.86 8.84 7.31
C CYS A 72 9.11 8.39 5.86
N GLY A 73 9.40 9.33 4.96
CA GLY A 73 9.79 9.06 3.59
C GLY A 73 10.99 8.12 3.50
N LEU A 74 12.06 8.38 4.26
CA LEU A 74 13.25 7.54 4.31
C LEU A 74 13.01 6.19 4.98
N THR A 75 12.30 6.16 6.11
CA THR A 75 12.05 4.91 6.85
C THR A 75 11.20 3.93 6.03
N ARG A 76 10.21 4.39 5.26
CA ARG A 76 9.43 3.48 4.37
C ARG A 76 10.31 2.83 3.30
N TRP A 77 11.45 3.43 2.95
CA TRP A 77 12.42 2.86 2.00
C TRP A 77 13.31 1.77 2.59
N SER A 78 13.32 1.57 3.91
CA SER A 78 14.03 0.44 4.51
C SER A 78 13.47 -0.92 4.04
N GLY A 79 14.35 -1.92 3.96
CA GLY A 79 14.00 -3.27 3.54
C GLY A 79 13.15 -4.05 4.55
N PRO A 80 12.77 -5.30 4.23
CA PRO A 80 13.10 -6.00 2.98
C PRO A 80 12.32 -5.50 1.75
N ASP A 81 12.92 -5.72 0.58
CA ASP A 81 12.35 -5.42 -0.74
C ASP A 81 11.47 -6.55 -1.28
N VAL A 82 11.48 -7.71 -0.63
CA VAL A 82 10.70 -8.91 -0.97
C VAL A 82 9.94 -9.37 0.26
N PHE A 83 8.67 -9.70 0.10
CA PHE A 83 7.88 -10.36 1.13
C PHE A 83 8.10 -11.88 1.07
N ASP A 84 8.71 -12.45 2.10
CA ASP A 84 8.79 -13.89 2.30
C ASP A 84 8.27 -14.27 3.70
N PRO A 85 7.05 -14.82 3.82
CA PRO A 85 6.51 -15.21 5.11
C PRO A 85 7.28 -16.36 5.78
N ARG A 86 8.20 -17.03 5.06
CA ARG A 86 8.99 -18.19 5.56
C ARG A 86 10.39 -17.83 6.02
N HIS A 87 10.96 -16.71 5.56
CA HIS A 87 12.33 -16.31 5.89
C HIS A 87 12.34 -14.89 6.46
N ARG A 88 12.33 -14.81 7.80
CA ARG A 88 12.45 -13.52 8.50
C ARG A 88 13.90 -13.26 8.89
N ASN A 89 14.49 -12.17 8.40
CA ASN A 89 15.72 -11.63 8.96
C ASN A 89 15.37 -10.86 10.25
N PRO A 90 15.74 -11.29 11.46
CA PRO A 90 15.28 -10.64 12.70
C PRO A 90 15.64 -9.15 12.82
N THR A 91 16.73 -8.70 12.17
CA THR A 91 17.19 -7.31 12.26
C THR A 91 16.50 -6.38 11.26
N GLU A 92 16.16 -6.89 10.08
CA GLU A 92 15.57 -6.10 8.97
C GLU A 92 14.06 -6.38 8.79
N ASP A 93 13.60 -7.54 9.27
CA ASP A 93 12.27 -8.12 9.12
C ASP A 93 11.67 -8.53 10.48
N GLY A 94 12.23 -7.97 11.56
CA GLY A 94 11.67 -8.06 12.91
C GLY A 94 10.37 -7.27 13.03
N VAL A 95 9.53 -7.63 14.02
CA VAL A 95 8.25 -6.93 14.27
C VAL A 95 8.47 -5.43 14.51
N ASP A 96 9.56 -5.05 15.19
CA ASP A 96 9.89 -3.63 15.42
C ASP A 96 10.28 -2.90 14.13
N ALA A 97 10.97 -3.57 13.20
CA ALA A 97 11.28 -3.01 11.88
C ALA A 97 10.00 -2.79 11.07
N HIS A 98 9.12 -3.79 11.01
CA HIS A 98 7.82 -3.65 10.37
C HIS A 98 6.95 -2.58 11.02
N ARG A 99 6.96 -2.45 12.35
CA ARG A 99 6.16 -1.44 13.04
C ARG A 99 6.59 -0.02 12.67
N ARG A 100 7.90 0.23 12.60
CA ARG A 100 8.45 1.51 12.10
C ARG A 100 8.06 1.78 10.66
N ARG A 101 8.28 0.80 9.76
CA ARG A 101 7.91 0.89 8.34
C ARG A 101 6.41 1.12 8.13
N ALA A 102 5.57 0.39 8.85
CA ALA A 102 4.12 0.52 8.82
C ALA A 102 3.68 1.91 9.29
N PHE A 103 4.26 2.45 10.37
CA PHE A 103 3.93 3.78 10.85
C PHE A 103 4.29 4.84 9.80
N SER A 104 5.50 4.77 9.26
CA SER A 104 5.97 5.70 8.22
C SER A 104 5.15 5.59 6.92
N ALA A 105 4.80 4.38 6.49
CA ALA A 105 3.95 4.17 5.32
C ALA A 105 2.52 4.66 5.55
N ALA A 106 1.94 4.42 6.73
CA ALA A 106 0.61 4.95 7.09
C ALA A 106 0.60 6.49 7.11
N TYR A 107 1.67 7.12 7.62
CA TYR A 107 1.85 8.57 7.53
C TYR A 107 1.88 9.04 6.06
N CYS A 108 2.70 8.43 5.21
CA CYS A 108 2.83 8.83 3.79
C CYS A 108 1.51 8.68 3.04
N LEU A 109 0.81 7.56 3.20
CA LEU A 109 -0.50 7.35 2.58
C LEU A 109 -1.53 8.39 3.08
N ARG A 110 -1.53 8.69 4.39
CA ARG A 110 -2.44 9.71 4.96
C ARG A 110 -2.13 11.10 4.42
N PHE A 111 -0.85 11.43 4.33
CA PHE A 111 -0.36 12.67 3.75
C PHE A 111 -0.83 12.82 2.29
N GLU A 112 -0.62 11.78 1.47
CA GLU A 112 -1.05 11.76 0.07
C GLU A 112 -2.55 11.93 -0.06
N TYR A 113 -3.35 11.24 0.76
CA TYR A 113 -4.80 11.43 0.79
C TYR A 113 -5.19 12.89 1.06
N LYS A 114 -4.50 13.58 1.97
CA LYS A 114 -4.76 15.00 2.25
C LYS A 114 -4.28 15.94 1.15
N ASN A 115 -3.31 15.50 0.34
CA ASN A 115 -2.64 16.32 -0.66
C ASN A 115 -3.15 16.10 -2.10
N MET A 116 -4.15 15.22 -2.31
CA MET A 116 -4.69 14.90 -3.63
C MET A 116 -5.03 16.18 -4.42
N GLY A 117 -4.48 16.27 -5.64
CA GLY A 117 -4.68 17.38 -6.56
C GLY A 117 -3.73 18.59 -6.43
N ARG A 118 -2.77 18.60 -5.49
CA ARG A 118 -1.95 19.80 -5.23
C ARG A 118 -0.45 19.67 -5.52
N ILE A 119 0.12 18.47 -5.42
CA ILE A 119 1.54 18.21 -5.70
C ILE A 119 1.64 16.85 -6.41
N GLY A 120 2.35 16.80 -7.54
CA GLY A 120 2.51 15.61 -8.40
C GLY A 120 3.42 14.51 -7.83
N THR A 121 3.34 14.21 -6.53
CA THR A 121 4.11 13.15 -5.88
C THR A 121 3.31 11.84 -5.94
N ALA A 122 3.23 11.22 -7.11
CA ALA A 122 2.65 9.89 -7.32
C ALA A 122 3.57 8.82 -6.72
N ASN A 123 3.42 8.56 -5.42
CA ASN A 123 4.23 7.62 -4.65
C ASN A 123 3.37 6.71 -3.74
N SER A 124 2.05 6.68 -3.98
CA SER A 124 1.11 5.94 -3.15
C SER A 124 1.32 4.45 -3.25
N ASN A 125 1.58 3.92 -4.44
CA ASN A 125 1.89 2.51 -4.61
C ASN A 125 3.11 2.05 -3.81
N GLU A 126 4.15 2.89 -3.72
CA GLU A 126 5.40 2.59 -3.03
C GLU A 126 5.16 2.45 -1.52
N SER A 127 4.39 3.39 -0.95
CA SER A 127 3.95 3.32 0.45
C SER A 127 2.98 2.16 0.69
N ALA A 128 2.08 1.88 -0.26
CA ALA A 128 1.07 0.83 -0.16
C ALA A 128 1.71 -0.57 -0.07
N ALA A 129 2.69 -0.88 -0.93
CA ALA A 129 3.39 -2.17 -0.90
C ALA A 129 4.04 -2.44 0.47
N VAL A 130 4.75 -1.43 1.01
CA VAL A 130 5.41 -1.50 2.32
C VAL A 130 4.40 -1.67 3.44
N MET A 131 3.28 -0.93 3.37
CA MET A 131 2.22 -1.02 4.37
C MET A 131 1.56 -2.40 4.38
N ILE A 132 1.26 -2.97 3.21
CA ILE A 132 0.67 -4.32 3.10
C ILE A 132 1.62 -5.34 3.70
N ALA A 133 2.87 -5.38 3.24
CA ALA A 133 3.87 -6.32 3.73
C ALA A 133 4.07 -6.24 5.24
N SER A 134 4.15 -5.02 5.79
CA SER A 134 4.34 -4.83 7.23
C SER A 134 3.10 -5.18 8.04
N SER A 135 1.90 -4.90 7.55
CA SER A 135 0.64 -5.26 8.21
C SER A 135 0.49 -6.78 8.34
N LEU A 136 0.83 -7.52 7.27
CA LEU A 136 0.85 -8.98 7.26
C LEU A 136 1.80 -9.59 8.31
N SER A 137 2.86 -8.86 8.65
CA SER A 137 3.84 -9.27 9.66
C SER A 137 3.47 -8.90 11.10
N ILE A 138 2.49 -8.00 11.29
CA ILE A 138 2.11 -7.46 12.61
C ILE A 138 0.75 -8.00 13.08
N SER A 139 -0.35 -7.74 12.37
CA SER A 139 -1.70 -8.13 12.83
C SER A 139 -2.76 -8.13 11.72
N SER A 140 -3.80 -8.95 11.88
CA SER A 140 -4.97 -8.97 10.97
C SER A 140 -5.75 -7.65 10.98
N LEU A 141 -5.83 -6.99 12.14
CA LEU A 141 -6.49 -5.69 12.27
C LEU A 141 -5.80 -4.61 11.42
N LEU A 142 -4.47 -4.60 11.36
CA LEU A 142 -3.76 -3.67 10.47
C LEU A 142 -4.05 -3.97 9.00
N VAL A 143 -4.11 -5.24 8.59
CA VAL A 143 -4.49 -5.62 7.22
C VAL A 143 -5.88 -5.07 6.86
N GLN A 144 -6.84 -5.14 7.78
CA GLN A 144 -8.17 -4.56 7.60
C GLN A 144 -8.13 -3.05 7.41
N HIS A 145 -7.40 -2.32 8.26
CA HIS A 145 -7.27 -0.88 8.14
C HIS A 145 -6.48 -0.46 6.89
N THR A 146 -5.47 -1.22 6.49
CA THR A 146 -4.75 -1.01 5.22
C THR A 146 -5.71 -1.14 4.05
N ARG A 147 -6.54 -2.20 4.01
CA ARG A 147 -7.56 -2.37 2.98
C ARG A 147 -8.47 -1.14 2.86
N LYS A 148 -8.98 -0.64 3.99
CA LYS A 148 -9.85 0.55 4.04
C LYS A 148 -9.15 1.82 3.58
N MET A 149 -7.88 2.00 3.95
CA MET A 149 -7.07 3.15 3.52
C MET A 149 -6.83 3.12 2.00
N LEU A 150 -6.43 1.97 1.45
CA LEU A 150 -6.16 1.83 0.03
C LEU A 150 -7.43 2.02 -0.80
N ALA A 151 -8.57 1.48 -0.35
CA ALA A 151 -9.86 1.75 -0.98
C ALA A 151 -10.20 3.25 -0.95
N ALA A 152 -9.93 3.94 0.16
CA ALA A 152 -10.16 5.38 0.29
C ALA A 152 -9.28 6.21 -0.66
N LEU A 153 -8.06 5.77 -0.98
CA LEU A 153 -7.18 6.47 -1.92
C LEU A 153 -7.66 6.40 -3.37
N VAL A 154 -8.39 5.36 -3.76
CA VAL A 154 -8.88 5.19 -5.15
C VAL A 154 -10.11 6.06 -5.45
N LEU A 155 -10.91 6.40 -4.43
CA LEU A 155 -12.19 7.09 -4.61
C LEU A 155 -12.12 8.53 -5.13
N PRO A 156 -11.19 9.39 -4.66
CA PRO A 156 -11.21 10.79 -5.06
C PRO A 156 -10.90 10.95 -6.56
N PRO A 157 -11.47 11.98 -7.22
CA PRO A 157 -11.23 12.22 -8.64
C PRO A 157 -9.83 12.78 -8.93
N ASP A 158 -9.17 13.36 -7.92
CA ASP A 158 -7.89 14.07 -8.09
C ASP A 158 -6.66 13.19 -7.80
N ILE A 159 -6.86 11.89 -7.55
CA ILE A 159 -5.75 10.92 -7.47
C ILE A 159 -5.23 10.64 -8.89
N ASP A 160 -3.93 10.39 -9.00
CA ASP A 160 -3.33 9.97 -10.28
C ASP A 160 -4.00 8.68 -10.77
N GLU A 161 -4.62 8.73 -11.95
CA GLU A 161 -5.31 7.58 -12.55
C GLU A 161 -4.34 6.40 -12.75
N LEU A 162 -3.04 6.67 -12.95
CA LEU A 162 -2.01 5.63 -13.11
C LEU A 162 -1.75 4.83 -11.82
N GLU A 163 -2.09 5.37 -10.66
CA GLU A 163 -1.91 4.71 -9.35
C GLU A 163 -3.10 3.78 -9.00
N LYS A 164 -4.31 4.11 -9.49
CA LYS A 164 -5.55 3.45 -9.07
C LYS A 164 -5.55 1.92 -9.24
N PRO A 165 -5.10 1.34 -10.38
CA PRO A 165 -5.10 -0.10 -10.55
C PRO A 165 -4.22 -0.82 -9.53
N LEU A 166 -3.07 -0.22 -9.17
CA LEU A 166 -2.12 -0.80 -8.24
C LEU A 166 -2.58 -0.68 -6.79
N LEU A 167 -3.24 0.43 -6.43
CA LEU A 167 -3.91 0.56 -5.13
C LEU A 167 -5.08 -0.43 -4.97
N ALA A 168 -5.87 -0.64 -6.01
CA ALA A 168 -6.94 -1.64 -6.02
C ALA A 168 -6.38 -3.08 -5.93
N LEU A 169 -5.24 -3.35 -6.55
CA LEU A 169 -4.51 -4.61 -6.34
C LEU A 169 -4.14 -4.79 -4.85
N GLY A 170 -3.71 -3.74 -4.19
CA GLY A 170 -3.45 -3.75 -2.74
C GLY A 170 -4.69 -4.11 -1.91
N VAL A 171 -5.85 -3.56 -2.25
CA VAL A 171 -7.16 -3.93 -1.63
C VAL A 171 -7.45 -5.42 -1.84
N LEU A 172 -7.19 -5.95 -3.03
CA LEU A 172 -7.38 -7.36 -3.34
C LEU A 172 -6.44 -8.27 -2.52
N VAL A 173 -5.15 -7.92 -2.42
CA VAL A 173 -4.17 -8.65 -1.61
C VAL A 173 -4.58 -8.67 -0.14
N CYS A 174 -4.93 -7.51 0.44
CA CYS A 174 -5.41 -7.45 1.83
C CYS A 174 -6.68 -8.28 2.05
N SER A 175 -7.59 -8.29 1.07
CA SER A 175 -8.83 -9.08 1.14
C SER A 175 -8.60 -10.58 1.14
N LEU A 176 -7.59 -11.06 0.41
CA LEU A 176 -7.20 -12.47 0.39
C LEU A 176 -6.41 -12.87 1.65
N ALA A 177 -5.70 -11.93 2.25
CA ALA A 177 -4.99 -12.14 3.50
C ALA A 177 -5.92 -12.19 4.72
N ASP A 178 -6.98 -11.37 4.73
CA ASP A 178 -7.91 -11.24 5.86
C ASP A 178 -8.87 -12.43 5.95
N ALA A 179 -8.54 -13.37 6.83
CA ALA A 179 -9.37 -14.54 7.12
C ALA A 179 -10.68 -14.20 7.86
N GLU A 180 -10.68 -13.08 8.58
CA GLU A 180 -11.69 -12.76 9.58
C GLU A 180 -12.85 -11.98 8.98
N ALA A 181 -12.60 -11.20 7.92
CA ALA A 181 -13.63 -10.54 7.11
C ALA A 181 -13.51 -10.94 5.63
N PRO A 182 -13.98 -12.15 5.27
CA PRO A 182 -13.92 -12.64 3.89
C PRO A 182 -14.81 -11.80 2.96
N VAL A 183 -14.29 -11.55 1.77
CA VAL A 183 -14.97 -10.80 0.71
C VAL A 183 -15.69 -11.78 -0.23
N PRO A 184 -16.91 -11.46 -0.72
CA PRO A 184 -17.61 -12.32 -1.67
C PRO A 184 -16.76 -12.65 -2.91
N PRO A 185 -16.75 -13.92 -3.39
CA PRO A 185 -15.97 -14.31 -4.58
C PRO A 185 -16.29 -13.50 -5.83
N ALA A 186 -17.56 -13.11 -6.00
CA ALA A 186 -18.00 -12.25 -7.09
C ALA A 186 -17.33 -10.87 -7.05
N THR A 187 -17.22 -10.25 -5.87
CA THR A 187 -16.54 -8.96 -5.67
C THR A 187 -15.05 -9.10 -5.96
N LEU A 188 -14.39 -10.16 -5.48
CA LEU A 188 -12.97 -10.42 -5.78
C LEU A 188 -12.71 -10.53 -7.29
N SER A 189 -13.60 -11.24 -8.00
CA SER A 189 -13.52 -11.41 -9.45
C SER A 189 -13.78 -10.11 -10.20
N ALA A 190 -14.75 -9.30 -9.73
CA ALA A 190 -15.09 -8.01 -10.32
C ALA A 190 -13.92 -7.02 -10.17
N VAL A 191 -13.30 -6.94 -8.98
CA VAL A 191 -12.11 -6.11 -8.76
C VAL A 191 -10.96 -6.55 -9.67
N ALA A 192 -10.71 -7.86 -9.78
CA ALA A 192 -9.64 -8.36 -10.65
C ALA A 192 -9.84 -7.96 -12.12
N ARG A 193 -11.07 -8.07 -12.64
CA ARG A 193 -11.40 -7.64 -14.01
C ARG A 193 -11.30 -6.13 -14.18
N ALA A 194 -11.85 -5.36 -13.25
CA ALA A 194 -11.79 -3.90 -13.30
C ALA A 194 -10.35 -3.37 -13.32
N ILE A 195 -9.42 -4.03 -12.62
CA ILE A 195 -7.99 -3.70 -12.68
C ILE A 195 -7.44 -3.90 -14.10
N GLU A 196 -7.77 -5.02 -14.74
CA GLU A 196 -7.32 -5.31 -16.11
C GLU A 196 -7.92 -4.35 -17.14
N ASP A 197 -9.22 -4.10 -17.04
CA ASP A 197 -9.92 -3.19 -17.94
C ASP A 197 -9.36 -1.77 -17.80
N THR A 198 -9.09 -1.32 -16.57
CA THR A 198 -8.48 -0.01 -16.31
C THR A 198 -7.05 0.09 -16.87
N ASP A 199 -6.20 -0.94 -16.69
CA ASP A 199 -4.86 -0.96 -17.31
C ASP A 199 -4.94 -0.89 -18.84
N ALA A 200 -5.84 -1.68 -19.46
CA ALA A 200 -6.01 -1.68 -20.90
C ALA A 200 -6.48 -0.32 -21.44
N GLU A 201 -7.41 0.34 -20.74
CA GLU A 201 -7.87 1.69 -21.06
C GLU A 201 -6.73 2.71 -20.99
N LEU A 202 -5.98 2.75 -19.87
CA LEU A 202 -4.86 3.68 -19.69
C LEU A 202 -3.74 3.45 -20.72
N ARG A 203 -3.49 2.19 -21.09
CA ARG A 203 -2.56 1.83 -22.17
C ARG A 203 -3.04 2.32 -23.53
N ALA A 204 -4.33 2.24 -23.82
CA ALA A 204 -4.91 2.71 -25.07
C ALA A 204 -4.90 4.26 -25.19
N GLU A 205 -5.02 4.97 -24.08
CA GLU A 205 -4.93 6.44 -24.04
C GLU A 205 -3.50 6.95 -24.28
N GLY A 206 -2.50 6.10 -24.07
CA GLY A 206 -1.08 6.44 -24.16
C GLY A 206 -0.59 7.17 -22.91
N GLY A 207 0.68 6.97 -22.55
CA GLY A 207 1.27 7.55 -21.33
C GLY A 207 1.81 6.52 -20.34
N VAL A 208 1.67 5.24 -20.64
CA VAL A 208 2.31 4.16 -19.87
C VAL A 208 3.82 4.17 -20.05
N ARG A 209 4.54 3.81 -18.98
CA ARG A 209 6.00 3.95 -18.89
C ARG A 209 6.72 2.69 -19.33
N ALA A 210 6.13 1.53 -19.05
CA ALA A 210 6.68 0.24 -19.36
C ALA A 210 5.59 -0.78 -19.75
N ASP A 211 6.03 -1.89 -20.35
CA ASP A 211 5.17 -3.01 -20.77
C ASP A 211 4.75 -3.91 -19.59
N ASP A 212 5.20 -3.58 -18.37
CA ASP A 212 5.00 -4.34 -17.13
C ASP A 212 3.57 -4.24 -16.56
N PHE A 213 2.52 -4.49 -17.35
CA PHE A 213 1.10 -4.46 -16.92
C PHE A 213 0.81 -3.31 -15.91
N VAL A 214 0.05 -3.51 -14.84
CA VAL A 214 -0.23 -2.45 -13.85
C VAL A 214 1.02 -1.89 -13.14
N LEU A 215 2.15 -2.59 -13.12
CA LEU A 215 3.42 -2.08 -12.59
C LEU A 215 4.09 -1.10 -13.56
N GLY A 216 3.79 -1.16 -14.85
CA GLY A 216 4.30 -0.23 -15.86
C GLY A 216 3.53 1.10 -15.94
N LEU A 217 2.51 1.29 -15.09
CA LEU A 217 1.70 2.52 -15.06
C LEU A 217 2.35 3.63 -14.22
N PRO A 218 2.74 3.40 -12.95
CA PRO A 218 3.30 4.46 -12.11
C PRO A 218 4.68 4.90 -12.58
N TRP A 219 5.13 6.05 -12.06
CA TRP A 219 6.44 6.62 -12.38
C TRP A 219 7.61 5.96 -11.66
N HIS A 220 7.32 5.38 -10.51
CA HIS A 220 8.28 4.84 -9.56
C HIS A 220 8.15 3.32 -9.55
N ASP A 221 9.31 2.64 -9.52
CA ASP A 221 9.43 1.19 -9.63
C ASP A 221 10.18 0.55 -8.46
N GLN A 222 10.50 1.34 -7.43
CA GLN A 222 11.39 0.93 -6.34
C GLN A 222 10.80 -0.22 -5.50
N ARG A 223 9.47 -0.42 -5.52
CA ARG A 223 8.77 -1.51 -4.82
C ARG A 223 8.13 -2.55 -5.74
N HIS A 224 8.51 -2.61 -7.01
CA HIS A 224 7.97 -3.62 -7.93
C HIS A 224 8.26 -5.05 -7.47
N ASP A 225 9.44 -5.34 -6.94
CA ASP A 225 9.77 -6.67 -6.44
C ASP A 225 8.93 -7.04 -5.21
N LEU A 226 8.63 -6.05 -4.36
CA LEU A 226 7.72 -6.24 -3.22
C LEU A 226 6.32 -6.56 -3.72
N TRP A 227 5.80 -5.81 -4.70
CA TRP A 227 4.52 -6.09 -5.33
C TRP A 227 4.46 -7.48 -5.95
N ARG A 228 5.47 -7.86 -6.74
CA ARG A 228 5.55 -9.20 -7.35
C ARG A 228 5.55 -10.29 -6.29
N SER A 229 6.28 -10.11 -5.20
CA SER A 229 6.32 -11.08 -4.10
C SER A 229 4.96 -11.20 -3.38
N LEU A 230 4.25 -10.10 -3.16
CA LEU A 230 2.88 -10.13 -2.59
C LEU A 230 1.92 -10.84 -3.55
N VAL A 231 1.95 -10.51 -4.84
CA VAL A 231 1.11 -11.15 -5.87
C VAL A 231 1.39 -12.65 -5.97
N GLN A 232 2.66 -13.04 -5.98
CA GLN A 232 3.06 -14.45 -5.97
C GLN A 232 2.40 -15.18 -4.80
N HIS A 233 2.48 -14.64 -3.58
CA HIS A 233 1.98 -15.31 -2.38
C HIS A 233 0.46 -15.31 -2.20
N PHE A 234 -0.26 -14.35 -2.79
CA PHE A 234 -1.70 -14.22 -2.57
C PHE A 234 -2.55 -14.53 -3.80
N LEU A 235 -2.06 -14.33 -5.02
CA LEU A 235 -2.80 -14.55 -6.25
C LEU A 235 -2.33 -15.80 -7.01
N VAL A 236 -1.05 -16.17 -6.95
CA VAL A 236 -0.52 -17.27 -7.78
C VAL A 236 -0.29 -18.54 -6.97
N GLU A 237 0.33 -18.43 -5.80
CA GLU A 237 0.61 -19.54 -4.89
C GLU A 237 0.01 -19.25 -3.51
N PRO A 238 -1.33 -19.15 -3.43
CA PRO A 238 -1.97 -18.78 -2.19
C PRO A 238 -1.81 -19.90 -1.16
N GLN A 239 -1.43 -19.52 0.07
CA GLN A 239 -1.34 -20.47 1.20
C GLN A 239 -2.69 -21.14 1.51
N ARG A 240 -3.79 -20.46 1.17
CA ARG A 240 -5.16 -20.96 1.26
C ARG A 240 -5.76 -20.98 -0.14
N PRO A 241 -6.47 -22.05 -0.55
CA PRO A 241 -7.11 -22.08 -1.85
C PRO A 241 -8.03 -20.87 -2.04
N HIS A 242 -8.02 -20.30 -3.24
CA HIS A 242 -8.98 -19.26 -3.60
C HIS A 242 -10.40 -19.83 -3.60
N PRO A 243 -11.42 -18.97 -3.43
CA PRO A 243 -12.78 -19.35 -3.75
C PRO A 243 -12.90 -19.84 -5.20
N PRO A 244 -13.56 -20.98 -5.48
CA PRO A 244 -13.59 -21.57 -6.83
C PRO A 244 -14.09 -20.62 -7.92
N GLU A 245 -15.03 -19.73 -7.59
CA GLU A 245 -15.62 -18.75 -8.51
C GLU A 245 -14.64 -17.64 -8.90
N ALA A 246 -13.63 -17.36 -8.06
CA ALA A 246 -12.66 -16.29 -8.26
C ALA A 246 -11.26 -16.79 -8.68
N ASP A 247 -10.93 -18.06 -8.42
CA ASP A 247 -9.57 -18.63 -8.60
C ASP A 247 -8.99 -18.35 -10.00
N ALA A 248 -9.76 -18.57 -11.06
CA ALA A 248 -9.30 -18.35 -12.43
C ALA A 248 -8.95 -16.87 -12.71
N ALA A 249 -9.78 -15.94 -12.24
CA ALA A 249 -9.55 -14.50 -12.42
C ALA A 249 -8.33 -14.02 -11.62
N LEU A 250 -8.24 -14.44 -10.35
CA LEU A 250 -7.14 -14.07 -9.46
C LEU A 250 -5.79 -14.59 -9.97
N ARG A 251 -5.72 -15.87 -10.38
CA ARG A 251 -4.50 -16.46 -10.93
C ARG A 251 -4.08 -15.82 -12.24
N ARG A 252 -5.05 -15.51 -13.12
CA ARG A 252 -4.77 -14.84 -14.39
C ARG A 252 -4.20 -13.44 -14.14
N LEU A 253 -4.84 -12.64 -13.31
CA LEU A 253 -4.35 -11.32 -12.91
C LEU A 253 -2.93 -11.42 -12.34
N GLY A 254 -2.71 -12.36 -11.41
CA GLY A 254 -1.40 -12.58 -10.81
C GLY A 254 -0.32 -12.93 -11.83
N ARG A 255 -0.63 -13.78 -12.81
CA ARG A 255 0.31 -14.13 -13.90
C ARG A 255 0.62 -12.94 -14.81
N MET A 256 -0.35 -12.10 -15.14
CA MET A 256 -0.12 -10.89 -15.94
C MET A 256 0.87 -9.93 -15.26
N ILE A 257 0.81 -9.83 -13.94
CA ILE A 257 1.73 -8.98 -13.15
C ILE A 257 3.14 -9.58 -13.08
N LEU A 258 3.25 -10.91 -12.93
CA LEU A 258 4.55 -11.58 -12.78
C LEU A 258 5.28 -11.77 -14.12
N ASP A 259 4.55 -12.14 -15.17
CA ASP A 259 5.11 -12.48 -16.47
C ASP A 259 5.20 -11.25 -17.41
N GLY A 260 4.57 -10.14 -17.03
CA GLY A 260 4.36 -8.95 -17.86
C GLY A 260 3.31 -9.18 -18.96
N VAL A 261 2.98 -8.13 -19.72
CA VAL A 261 2.15 -8.27 -20.93
C VAL A 261 3.04 -8.82 -22.04
N LYS A 262 2.94 -10.13 -22.32
CA LYS A 262 3.57 -10.69 -23.53
C LYS A 262 2.88 -10.08 -24.75
N SER A 263 3.63 -9.26 -25.48
CA SER A 263 3.23 -8.71 -26.79
C SER A 263 3.14 -9.77 -27.87
#